data_AF-G5LV98-F1
#
_entry.id   AF-G5LV98-F1
#
_cell.length_a   1.000
_cell.length_b   1.000
_cell.length_c   1.000
_cell.angle_alpha   90.00
_cell.angle_beta   90.00
_cell.angle_gamma   90.00
#
_symmetry.space_group_name_H-M   'P 1'
#
loop_
_entity.id
_entity.type
_entity.pdbx_description
1 polymer ?
#
loop_
_entity_poly.entity_id
_entity_poly.type
_entity_poly.pdbx_seq_one_letter_code
_entity_poly.pdbx_strand_id
1 'polypeptide(L)'
;MFDKRHRITLLFNANKAYDRQVVEGVGEYLQASQSEWDIFIEEDFRARIDNIKEWLGDGVIADYDDDDIAQLLADVDVPIVGVGGSYHLAENYPAVHYIATDNHALVESAFASPTGFR
;
A
#
# COMPACT_ATOMS: atom_id res chain seq x y z
N MET A 1 29.20 1.35 -13.04
CA MET A 1 27.87 1.45 -13.66
C MET A 1 26.99 1.96 -12.54
N PHE A 2 26.50 3.20 -12.62
CA PHE A 2 25.61 3.71 -11.57
C PHE A 2 24.29 2.95 -11.74
N ASP A 3 23.97 2.06 -10.80
CA ASP A 3 22.68 1.38 -10.82
C ASP A 3 21.60 2.46 -10.71
N LYS A 4 20.56 2.33 -11.54
CA LYS A 4 19.52 3.36 -11.62
C LYS A 4 18.71 3.29 -10.34
N ARG A 5 18.84 4.29 -9.46
CA ARG A 5 17.96 4.41 -8.29
C ARG A 5 16.52 4.51 -8.74
N HIS A 6 15.68 3.61 -8.22
CA HIS A 6 14.25 3.58 -8.52
C HIS A 6 13.51 4.46 -7.52
N ARG A 7 12.68 5.37 -8.01
CA ARG A 7 11.82 6.20 -7.16
C ARG A 7 10.52 5.45 -6.88
N ILE A 8 10.26 5.08 -5.64
CA ILE A 8 9.02 4.39 -5.25
C ILE A 8 8.18 5.30 -4.36
N THR A 9 6.92 5.49 -4.74
CA THR A 9 5.97 6.31 -3.98
C THR A 9 5.04 5.44 -3.14
N LEU A 10 4.93 5.78 -1.85
CA LEU A 10 4.06 5.16 -0.86
C LEU A 10 2.86 6.08 -0.62
N LEU A 11 1.66 5.60 -0.97
CA LEU A 11 0.40 6.32 -0.76
C LEU A 11 -0.34 5.69 0.42
N PHE A 12 -0.02 6.16 1.61
CA PHE A 12 -0.57 5.70 2.89
C PHE A 12 -0.84 6.88 3.80
N ASN A 13 -1.79 6.73 4.72
CA ASN A 13 -2.12 7.75 5.71
C ASN A 13 -1.36 7.48 7.01
N ALA A 14 -0.28 8.22 7.28
CA ALA A 14 0.54 7.96 8.48
C ALA A 14 -0.18 8.28 9.80
N ASN A 15 -1.40 8.83 9.77
CA ASN A 15 -2.23 8.96 10.96
C ASN A 15 -2.85 7.62 11.39
N LYS A 16 -3.04 6.66 10.47
CA LYS A 16 -3.55 5.31 10.77
C LYS A 16 -2.40 4.43 11.27
N ALA A 17 -2.62 3.72 12.39
CA ALA A 17 -1.59 2.85 12.96
C ALA A 17 -1.25 1.65 12.05
N TYR A 18 -2.24 1.11 11.35
CA TYR A 18 -2.07 0.05 10.36
C TYR A 18 -1.13 0.49 9.23
N ASP A 19 -1.42 1.61 8.58
CA ASP A 19 -0.63 2.19 7.51
C ASP A 19 0.83 2.43 7.91
N ARG A 20 1.08 2.94 9.13
CA ARG A 20 2.45 3.10 9.63
C ARG A 20 3.22 1.78 9.69
N GLN A 21 2.56 0.69 10.10
CA GLN A 21 3.20 -0.64 10.15
C GLN A 21 3.49 -1.16 8.73
N VAL A 22 2.62 -0.90 7.76
CA VAL A 22 2.88 -1.25 6.35
C VAL A 22 4.12 -0.51 5.84
N VAL A 23 4.21 0.80 6.10
CA VAL A 23 5.37 1.64 5.73
C VAL A 23 6.65 1.15 6.43
N GLU A 24 6.59 0.79 7.71
CA GLU A 24 7.70 0.18 8.44
C GLU A 24 8.18 -1.11 7.77
N GLY A 25 7.27 -2.01 7.39
CA GLY A 25 7.61 -3.24 6.68
C GLY A 25 8.29 -3.03 5.33
N VAL A 26 7.90 -1.99 4.58
CA VAL A 26 8.63 -1.58 3.36
C VAL A 26 10.05 -1.12 3.71
N GLY A 27 10.20 -0.37 4.79
CA GLY A 27 11.51 0.04 5.31
C GLY A 27 12.40 -1.14 5.72
N GLU A 28 11.84 -2.15 6.38
CA GLU A 28 12.53 -3.39 6.75
C GLU A 28 13.01 -4.15 5.51
N TYR A 29 12.17 -4.25 4.48
CA TYR A 29 12.56 -4.87 3.21
C TYR A 29 13.79 -4.18 2.59
N LEU A 30 13.81 -2.84 2.55
CA LEU A 30 14.94 -2.09 2.00
C LEU A 30 16.24 -2.30 2.78
N GLN A 31 16.15 -2.38 4.10
CA GLN A 31 17.32 -2.66 4.95
C GLN A 31 17.86 -4.07 4.68
N ALA A 32 16.98 -5.05 4.47
CA ALA A 32 17.35 -6.44 4.25
C ALA A 32 17.84 -6.71 2.82
N SER A 33 17.23 -6.09 1.81
CA SER A 33 17.53 -6.37 0.40
C SER A 33 18.73 -5.59 -0.15
N GLN A 34 19.18 -4.55 0.56
CA GLN A 34 20.16 -3.57 0.06
C GLN A 34 19.76 -2.95 -1.29
N SER A 35 18.46 -2.85 -1.57
CA SER A 35 17.94 -2.25 -2.80
C SER A 35 18.21 -0.74 -2.83
N GLU A 36 18.64 -0.24 -3.99
CA GLU A 36 18.86 1.19 -4.21
C GLU A 36 17.55 1.89 -4.62
N TRP A 37 16.60 2.00 -3.69
CA TRP A 37 15.34 2.71 -3.91
C TRP A 37 15.30 4.03 -3.13
N ASP A 38 14.83 5.09 -3.79
CA ASP A 38 14.48 6.36 -3.13
C ASP A 38 12.97 6.31 -2.82
N ILE A 39 12.62 6.20 -1.53
CA ILE A 39 11.23 6.11 -1.05
C ILE A 39 10.66 7.48 -0.76
N PHE A 40 9.45 7.72 -1.25
CA PHE A 40 8.66 8.92 -0.99
C PHE A 40 7.35 8.52 -0.33
N ILE A 41 7.04 9.10 0.83
CA ILE A 41 5.75 8.90 1.51
C ILE A 41 4.94 10.17 1.30
N GLU A 42 3.75 10.02 0.74
CA GLU A 42 2.98 11.17 0.30
C GLU A 42 1.55 11.11 0.85
N GLU A 43 1.26 12.06 1.73
CA GLU A 43 0.03 12.09 2.54
C GLU A 43 -1.06 12.98 1.93
N ASP A 44 -0.71 13.89 1.02
CA ASP A 44 -1.63 14.87 0.42
C ASP A 44 -1.69 14.74 -1.11
N PHE A 45 -1.97 13.52 -1.58
CA PHE A 45 -2.12 13.20 -3.00
C PHE A 45 -3.39 13.83 -3.61
N ARG A 46 -4.41 14.13 -2.79
CA ARG A 46 -5.69 14.73 -3.22
C ARG A 46 -5.52 16.17 -3.69
N ALA A 47 -4.56 16.92 -3.15
CA ALA A 47 -4.32 18.31 -3.52
C ALA A 47 -3.59 18.50 -4.87
N ARG A 48 -3.05 17.43 -5.49
CA ARG A 48 -2.19 17.52 -6.69
C ARG A 48 -2.53 16.52 -7.80
N ILE A 49 -3.81 16.28 -8.03
CA ILE A 49 -4.31 15.31 -9.02
C ILE A 49 -3.79 15.60 -10.43
N ASP A 50 -3.68 16.88 -10.82
CA ASP A 50 -3.43 17.30 -12.21
C ASP A 50 -2.10 16.80 -12.80
N ASN A 51 -1.09 16.48 -11.98
CA ASN A 51 0.25 16.04 -12.43
C ASN A 51 0.73 14.73 -11.78
N ILE A 52 -0.18 13.90 -11.29
CA ILE A 52 0.24 12.78 -10.44
C ILE A 52 1.22 11.82 -11.13
N LYS A 53 1.04 11.56 -12.44
CA LYS A 53 1.90 10.68 -13.23
C LYS A 53 3.37 11.08 -13.23
N GLU A 54 3.68 12.38 -13.21
CA GLU A 54 5.06 12.87 -13.20
C GLU A 54 5.76 12.69 -11.85
N TRP A 55 4.98 12.51 -10.79
CA TRP A 55 5.44 12.43 -9.41
C TRP A 55 5.47 11.01 -8.85
N LEU A 56 4.62 10.08 -9.33
CA LEU A 56 4.57 8.69 -8.85
C LEU A 56 5.91 7.93 -8.95
N GLY A 57 6.79 8.34 -9.85
CA GLY A 57 8.13 7.73 -9.95
C GLY A 57 8.15 6.50 -10.83
N ASP A 58 8.95 5.51 -10.44
CA ASP A 58 9.13 4.25 -11.17
C ASP A 58 8.20 3.14 -10.64
N GLY A 59 7.49 3.34 -9.53
CA GLY A 59 6.54 2.37 -8.98
C GLY A 59 5.80 2.89 -7.75
N VAL A 60 4.68 2.24 -7.40
CA VAL A 60 3.78 2.69 -6.35
C VAL A 60 3.38 1.52 -5.44
N ILE A 61 3.36 1.76 -4.13
CA ILE A 61 2.70 0.89 -3.15
C ILE A 61 1.65 1.74 -2.44
N ALA A 62 0.40 1.28 -2.38
CA ALA A 62 -0.70 2.14 -1.98
C ALA A 62 -1.79 1.44 -1.17
N ASP A 63 -2.44 2.19 -0.28
CA ASP A 63 -3.67 1.80 0.42
C ASP A 63 -4.83 1.72 -0.59
N TYR A 64 -5.22 0.51 -0.95
CA TYR A 64 -6.34 0.24 -1.86
C TYR A 64 -7.67 0.01 -1.12
N ASP A 65 -7.70 0.15 0.22
CA ASP A 65 -8.96 0.31 0.94
C ASP A 65 -9.51 1.75 0.81
N ASP A 66 -8.71 2.68 0.27
CA ASP A 66 -9.14 4.05 -0.10
C ASP A 66 -9.53 4.11 -1.59
N ASP A 67 -10.83 4.21 -1.86
CA ASP A 67 -11.37 4.29 -3.23
C ASP A 67 -10.82 5.48 -4.03
N ASP A 68 -10.47 6.59 -3.37
CA ASP A 68 -9.88 7.75 -4.05
C ASP A 68 -8.50 7.40 -4.62
N ILE A 69 -7.70 6.62 -3.87
CA ILE A 69 -6.39 6.14 -4.32
C ILE A 69 -6.56 5.17 -5.49
N ALA A 70 -7.50 4.21 -5.37
CA ALA A 70 -7.75 3.24 -6.43
C ALA A 70 -8.19 3.94 -7.74
N GLN A 71 -9.06 4.94 -7.65
CA GLN A 71 -9.49 5.73 -8.81
C GLN A 71 -8.36 6.55 -9.41
N LEU A 72 -7.55 7.18 -8.55
CA LEU A 72 -6.41 8.01 -8.96
C LEU A 72 -5.33 7.21 -9.69
N LEU A 73 -5.16 5.94 -9.33
CA LEU A 73 -4.17 5.03 -9.93
C LEU A 73 -4.70 4.22 -11.12
N ALA A 74 -5.99 4.31 -11.45
CA ALA A 74 -6.63 3.45 -12.46
C ALA A 74 -5.99 3.56 -13.86
N ASP A 75 -5.52 4.75 -14.24
CA ASP A 75 -4.95 5.04 -15.56
C ASP A 75 -3.43 5.28 -15.51
N VAL A 76 -2.74 4.72 -14.53
CA VAL A 76 -1.29 4.89 -14.33
C VAL A 76 -0.52 3.71 -14.92
N ASP A 77 0.54 4.00 -15.67
CA ASP A 77 1.34 2.99 -16.37
C ASP A 77 2.48 2.38 -15.53
N VAL A 78 2.81 2.98 -14.39
CA VAL A 78 3.89 2.46 -13.52
C VAL A 78 3.42 1.23 -12.75
N PRO A 79 4.31 0.30 -12.38
CA PRO A 79 3.96 -0.85 -11.57
C PRO A 79 3.33 -0.44 -10.23
N ILE A 80 2.17 -1.02 -9.91
CA ILE A 80 1.45 -0.77 -8.66
C ILE A 80 1.29 -2.07 -7.88
N VAL A 81 1.54 -1.98 -6.57
CA VAL A 81 1.17 -2.99 -5.59
C VAL A 81 0.17 -2.37 -4.61
N GLY A 82 -1.07 -2.84 -4.64
CA GLY A 82 -2.09 -2.45 -3.67
C GLY A 82 -1.94 -3.22 -2.36
N VAL A 83 -2.25 -2.56 -1.25
CA VAL A 83 -2.33 -3.16 0.09
C VAL A 83 -3.70 -2.83 0.67
N GLY A 84 -4.33 -3.80 1.33
CA GLY A 84 -5.60 -3.57 2.01
C GLY A 84 -6.21 -4.84 2.59
N GLY A 85 -7.54 -4.86 2.73
CA GLY A 85 -8.29 -5.99 3.26
C GLY A 85 -8.52 -7.13 2.25
N SER A 86 -8.67 -8.36 2.74
CA SER A 86 -9.13 -9.48 1.92
C SER A 86 -10.61 -9.36 1.56
N TYR A 87 -10.96 -9.70 0.33
CA TYR A 87 -12.35 -9.82 -0.13
C TYR A 87 -12.82 -11.27 -0.08
N HIS A 88 -14.12 -11.46 0.17
CA HIS A 88 -14.71 -12.80 0.17
C HIS A 88 -14.77 -13.41 -1.24
N LEU A 89 -15.08 -12.59 -2.25
CA LEU A 89 -15.15 -13.00 -3.64
C LEU A 89 -13.89 -12.58 -4.37
N ALA A 90 -13.29 -13.50 -5.14
CA ALA A 90 -12.06 -13.24 -5.89
C ALA A 90 -12.25 -12.12 -6.94
N GLU A 91 -13.45 -11.96 -7.49
CA GLU A 91 -13.79 -10.93 -8.48
C GLU A 91 -13.82 -9.50 -7.91
N ASN A 92 -13.86 -9.35 -6.58
CA ASN A 92 -13.85 -8.05 -5.92
C ASN A 92 -12.43 -7.50 -5.71
N TYR A 93 -11.40 -8.33 -5.92
CA TYR A 93 -10.03 -7.86 -5.83
C TYR A 93 -9.72 -6.91 -6.99
N PRO A 94 -8.97 -5.81 -6.74
CA PRO A 94 -8.61 -4.89 -7.79
C PRO A 94 -7.67 -5.55 -8.80
N ALA A 95 -7.69 -5.06 -10.04
CA ALA A 95 -6.87 -5.57 -11.14
C ALA A 95 -5.38 -5.12 -11.06
N VAL A 96 -4.80 -5.17 -9.86
CA VAL A 96 -3.39 -4.88 -9.58
C VAL A 96 -2.78 -6.03 -8.76
N HIS A 97 -1.46 -6.07 -8.64
CA HIS A 97 -0.85 -6.93 -7.62
C HIS A 97 -1.32 -6.47 -6.23
N TYR A 98 -1.79 -7.41 -5.41
CA TYR A 98 -2.49 -7.06 -4.17
C TYR A 98 -1.98 -7.88 -2.98
N ILE A 99 -1.63 -7.20 -1.90
CA ILE A 99 -1.28 -7.80 -0.61
C ILE A 99 -2.45 -7.54 0.34
N ALA A 100 -3.16 -8.61 0.70
CA ALA A 100 -4.32 -8.54 1.57
C ALA A 100 -3.98 -8.94 3.00
N THR A 101 -4.50 -8.19 3.96
CA THR A 101 -4.71 -8.68 5.32
C THR A 101 -5.88 -9.67 5.32
N ASP A 102 -5.72 -10.81 5.97
CA ASP A 102 -6.79 -11.81 6.05
C ASP A 102 -7.86 -11.39 7.06
N ASN A 103 -8.92 -10.75 6.57
CA ASN A 103 -10.03 -10.27 7.39
C ASN A 103 -10.77 -11.41 8.09
N HIS A 104 -10.85 -12.60 7.47
CA HIS A 104 -11.48 -13.75 8.10
C HIS A 104 -10.65 -14.24 9.28
N ALA A 105 -9.35 -14.41 9.09
CA ALA A 105 -8.44 -14.84 10.15
C ALA A 105 -8.39 -13.82 11.31
N LEU A 106 -8.50 -12.51 11.03
CA LEU A 106 -8.61 -11.48 12.06
C LEU A 106 -9.87 -11.68 12.94
N VAL A 107 -11.03 -11.87 12.31
CA VAL A 107 -12.31 -12.09 13.03
C VAL A 107 -12.28 -13.42 13.79
N GLU A 108 -11.77 -14.48 13.17
CA GLU A 108 -11.63 -15.79 13.79
C GLU A 108 -10.71 -15.72 15.02
N SER A 109 -9.58 -15.04 14.91
CA SER A 109 -8.64 -14.83 16.02
C SER A 109 -9.28 -14.05 17.18
N ALA A 110 -10.06 -13.01 16.88
CA ALA A 110 -10.78 -12.25 17.88
C ALA A 110 -11.89 -13.08 18.55
N PHE A 111 -12.63 -13.87 17.77
CA PHE A 111 -13.72 -14.73 18.26
C PHE A 111 -13.20 -15.88 19.13
N ALA A 112 -12.10 -16.51 18.73
CA ALA A 112 -11.46 -17.60 19.47
C ALA A 112 -10.71 -17.12 20.72
N SER A 113 -10.48 -15.81 20.87
CA SER A 113 -9.76 -15.26 22.02
C SER A 113 -10.56 -15.45 23.32
N PRO A 114 -9.99 -16.08 24.36
CA PRO A 114 -10.67 -16.34 25.63
C PRO A 114 -10.96 -15.07 26.44
N THR A 115 -10.45 -13.91 26.02
CA THR A 115 -10.79 -12.60 26.57
C THR A 115 -11.95 -11.96 25.80
N GLY A 116 -13.09 -12.63 25.75
CA GLY A 116 -14.34 -12.01 25.31
C GLY A 116 -14.73 -10.89 26.28
N PHE A 117 -15.04 -9.71 25.76
CA PHE A 117 -15.76 -8.60 26.39
C PHE A 117 -16.04 -8.77 27.90
N ARG A 118 -15.15 -8.21 28.74
CA ARG A 118 -15.50 -7.81 30.10
C ARG A 118 -15.63 -6.29 30.16
#